data_AF-A0A836MDM6-F1
#
_entry.id   AF-A0A836MDM6-F1
#
_cell.length_a   1.000
_cell.length_b   1.000
_cell.length_c   1.000
_cell.angle_alpha   90.00
_cell.angle_beta   90.00
_cell.angle_gamma   90.00
#
_symmetry.space_group_name_H-M   'P 1'
#
loop_
_entity.id
_entity.type
_entity.pdbx_description
1 polymer ?
#
loop_
_entity_poly.entity_id
_entity_poly.type
_entity_poly.pdbx_seq_one_letter_code
_entity_poly.pdbx_strand_id
1 'polypeptide(L)'
;MRYQKLEIQEASWKWKYLLKKYREGENITKYDEQSLIELKVQLLTTLQNSPEEIEQWIKAEMTSEQRKKMRQSIRARRKRFFNAEKQSTRKKSIDLEYASWQRLSKQAKEMDLTLSETIHYLIDELEKKQIYAEQVDKMKANLKALLG
;
A
#
# COMPACT_ATOMS: atom_id res chain seq x y z
N MET A 1 7.38 -16.77 1.69
CA MET A 1 6.86 -15.40 1.97
C MET A 1 8.03 -14.42 1.79
N ARG A 2 7.84 -13.26 1.14
CA ARG A 2 8.94 -12.31 0.82
C ARG A 2 9.51 -11.52 2.02
N TYR A 3 8.76 -11.40 3.13
CA TYR A 3 9.17 -10.66 4.32
C TYR A 3 9.08 -11.56 5.56
N GLN A 4 10.06 -11.47 6.45
CA GLN A 4 10.08 -12.19 7.73
C GLN A 4 8.95 -11.70 8.64
N LYS A 5 8.33 -12.62 9.39
CA LYS A 5 7.38 -12.25 10.45
C LYS A 5 8.14 -11.91 11.71
N LEU A 6 7.78 -10.79 12.33
CA LEU A 6 8.37 -10.33 13.58
C LEU A 6 7.32 -10.51 14.67
N GLU A 7 7.30 -11.65 15.35
CA GLU A 7 6.17 -12.07 16.20
C GLU A 7 5.85 -11.06 17.31
N ILE A 8 6.86 -10.66 18.08
CA ILE A 8 6.74 -9.68 19.16
C ILE A 8 6.27 -8.32 18.63
N GLN A 9 6.89 -7.84 17.55
CA GLN A 9 6.58 -6.54 16.95
C GLN A 9 5.18 -6.51 16.32
N GLU A 10 4.77 -7.61 15.67
CA GLU A 10 3.45 -7.76 15.09
C GLU A 10 2.35 -7.86 16.15
N ALA A 11 2.61 -8.50 17.29
CA ALA A 11 1.70 -8.50 18.43
C ALA A 11 1.43 -7.07 18.93
N SER A 12 2.49 -6.26 19.08
CA SER A 12 2.35 -4.83 19.42
C SER A 12 1.53 -4.06 18.37
N TRP A 13 1.73 -4.35 17.07
CA TRP A 13 0.93 -3.73 16.01
C TRP A 13 -0.53 -4.15 16.02
N LYS A 14 -0.83 -5.42 16.33
CA LYS A 14 -2.19 -5.94 16.49
C LYS A 14 -2.89 -5.25 17.66
N TRP A 15 -2.23 -5.17 18.81
CA TRP A 15 -2.74 -4.46 19.99
C TRP A 15 -3.08 -2.99 19.68
N LYS A 16 -2.14 -2.25 19.07
CA LYS A 16 -2.38 -0.86 18.66
C LYS A 16 -3.51 -0.73 17.64
N TYR A 17 -3.62 -1.66 16.70
CA TYR A 17 -4.68 -1.68 15.70
C TYR A 17 -6.07 -1.85 16.34
N LEU A 18 -6.20 -2.82 17.26
CA LEU A 18 -7.46 -3.12 17.94
C LEU A 18 -7.93 -1.94 18.78
N LEU A 19 -7.05 -1.34 19.60
CA LEU A 19 -7.41 -0.17 20.40
C LEU A 19 -7.76 1.04 19.53
N LYS A 20 -7.08 1.23 18.39
CA LYS A 20 -7.44 2.29 17.45
C LYS A 20 -8.86 2.07 16.91
N LYS A 21 -9.18 0.84 16.50
CA LYS A 21 -10.49 0.48 15.93
C LYS A 21 -11.62 0.66 16.94
N TYR A 22 -11.38 0.28 18.19
CA TYR A 22 -12.34 0.53 19.27
C TYR A 22 -12.56 2.03 19.51
N ARG A 23 -11.51 2.86 19.51
CA ARG A 23 -11.63 4.33 19.63
C ARG A 23 -12.37 4.96 18.46
N GLU A 24 -12.32 4.34 17.28
CA GLU A 24 -13.10 4.75 16.10
C GLU A 24 -14.59 4.34 16.20
N GLY A 25 -15.01 3.66 17.28
CA GLY A 25 -16.37 3.18 17.49
C GLY A 25 -16.66 1.82 16.86
N GLU A 26 -15.66 1.11 16.32
CA GLU A 26 -15.86 -0.22 15.76
C GLU A 26 -15.81 -1.30 16.85
N ASN A 27 -16.77 -2.22 16.83
CA ASN A 27 -16.74 -3.41 17.68
C ASN A 27 -15.61 -4.35 17.23
N ILE A 28 -14.65 -4.58 18.12
CA ILE A 28 -13.49 -5.45 17.89
C ILE A 28 -13.68 -6.87 18.43
N THR A 29 -14.80 -7.15 19.09
CA THR A 29 -15.12 -8.45 19.69
C THR A 29 -16.26 -9.13 18.91
N LYS A 30 -16.50 -10.41 19.22
CA LYS A 30 -17.61 -11.20 18.68
C LYS A 30 -18.94 -11.01 19.42
N TYR A 31 -18.96 -10.21 20.47
CA TYR A 31 -20.14 -10.00 21.32
C TYR A 31 -20.89 -8.75 20.89
N ASP A 32 -22.20 -8.74 21.10
CA ASP A 32 -23.06 -7.59 20.78
C ASP A 32 -23.37 -6.73 22.02
N GLU A 33 -23.21 -7.30 23.22
CA GLU A 33 -23.48 -6.60 24.48
C GLU A 33 -22.37 -5.59 24.83
N GLN A 34 -22.75 -4.33 24.99
CA GLN A 34 -21.82 -3.22 25.24
C GLN A 34 -20.96 -3.42 26.50
N SER A 35 -21.56 -3.86 27.60
CA SER A 35 -20.86 -4.14 28.86
C SER A 35 -19.77 -5.20 28.71
N LEU A 36 -20.05 -6.26 27.93
CA LEU A 36 -19.10 -7.33 27.67
C LEU A 36 -17.99 -6.88 26.73
N ILE A 37 -18.31 -6.08 25.70
CA ILE A 37 -17.32 -5.46 24.82
C ILE A 37 -16.35 -4.63 25.66
N GLU A 38 -16.85 -3.75 26.51
CA GLU A 38 -16.05 -2.88 27.37
C GLU A 38 -15.14 -3.66 28.31
N LEU A 39 -15.67 -4.70 28.97
CA LEU A 39 -14.87 -5.57 29.85
C LEU A 39 -13.72 -6.23 29.09
N LYS A 40 -13.97 -6.75 27.89
CA LYS A 40 -12.95 -7.43 27.08
C LYS A 40 -11.91 -6.46 26.53
N VAL A 41 -12.30 -5.22 26.25
CA VAL A 41 -11.38 -4.15 25.83
C VAL A 41 -10.53 -3.65 27.00
N GLN A 42 -11.10 -3.55 28.20
CA GLN A 42 -10.33 -3.24 29.41
C GLN A 42 -9.24 -4.29 29.65
N LEU A 43 -9.60 -5.59 29.55
CA LEU A 43 -8.63 -6.67 29.60
C LEU A 43 -7.56 -6.51 28.52
N LEU A 44 -7.94 -6.26 27.26
CA LEU A 44 -6.97 -6.07 26.18
C LEU A 44 -5.96 -4.95 26.48
N THR A 45 -6.39 -3.88 27.16
CA THR A 45 -5.53 -2.74 27.49
C THR A 45 -4.40 -3.14 28.46
N THR A 46 -4.62 -4.12 29.34
CA THR A 46 -3.59 -4.61 30.28
C THR A 46 -2.55 -5.53 29.60
N LEU A 47 -2.88 -6.14 28.47
CA LEU A 47 -2.02 -7.13 27.76
C LEU A 47 -0.90 -6.49 26.90
N GLN A 48 -0.62 -5.19 27.04
CA GLN A 48 0.26 -4.43 26.13
C GLN A 48 1.63 -5.08 25.87
N ASN A 49 2.23 -5.69 26.89
CA ASN A 49 3.58 -6.25 26.85
C ASN A 49 3.61 -7.78 26.77
N SER A 50 2.47 -8.42 26.51
CA SER A 50 2.31 -9.88 26.50
C SER A 50 1.90 -10.38 25.11
N PRO A 51 2.84 -10.65 24.19
CA PRO A 51 2.55 -11.07 22.82
C PRO A 51 1.65 -12.31 22.73
N GLU A 52 1.91 -13.31 23.56
CA GLU A 52 1.18 -14.57 23.58
C GLU A 52 -0.27 -14.37 24.01
N GLU A 53 -0.49 -13.56 25.05
CA GLU A 53 -1.83 -13.25 25.57
C GLU A 53 -2.65 -12.43 24.56
N ILE A 54 -2.00 -11.52 23.81
CA ILE A 54 -2.64 -10.78 22.72
C ILE A 54 -3.14 -11.74 21.63
N GLU A 55 -2.32 -12.73 21.21
CA GLU A 55 -2.76 -13.72 20.21
C GLU A 55 -3.90 -14.60 20.73
N GLN A 56 -3.84 -15.00 22.00
CA GLN A 56 -4.91 -15.78 22.64
C GLN A 56 -6.22 -14.98 22.68
N TRP A 57 -6.16 -13.71 23.09
CA TRP A 57 -7.32 -12.81 23.11
C TRP A 57 -7.93 -12.68 21.71
N ILE A 58 -7.11 -12.48 20.67
CA ILE A 58 -7.56 -12.40 19.27
C ILE A 58 -8.26 -13.69 18.84
N LYS A 59 -7.76 -14.85 19.26
CA LYS A 59 -8.33 -16.15 18.91
C LYS A 59 -9.66 -16.39 19.64
N ALA A 60 -9.76 -15.98 20.90
CA ALA A 60 -10.92 -16.20 21.75
C ALA A 60 -12.05 -15.20 21.48
N GLU A 61 -11.73 -13.91 21.36
CA GLU A 61 -12.70 -12.82 21.47
C GLU A 61 -13.12 -12.22 20.13
N MET A 62 -12.42 -12.50 19.02
CA MET A 62 -12.75 -11.96 17.69
C MET A 62 -13.44 -12.97 16.77
N THR A 63 -14.29 -12.47 15.87
CA THR A 63 -14.83 -13.24 14.75
C THR A 63 -13.79 -13.52 13.67
N SER A 64 -14.06 -14.49 12.78
CA SER A 64 -13.21 -14.80 11.63
C SER A 64 -13.00 -13.60 10.69
N GLU A 65 -14.06 -12.84 10.41
CA GLU A 65 -14.03 -11.68 9.52
C GLU A 65 -13.22 -10.51 10.12
N GLN A 66 -13.41 -10.22 11.41
CA GLN A 66 -12.58 -9.21 12.10
C GLN A 66 -11.10 -9.59 12.07
N ARG A 67 -10.77 -10.86 12.34
CA ARG A 67 -9.39 -11.37 12.25
C ARG A 67 -8.81 -11.25 10.85
N LYS A 68 -9.61 -11.49 9.81
CA LYS A 68 -9.20 -11.37 8.40
C LYS A 68 -8.84 -9.93 8.06
N LYS A 69 -9.69 -8.95 8.40
CA LYS A 69 -9.43 -7.51 8.21
C LYS A 69 -8.17 -7.05 8.95
N MET A 70 -8.01 -7.47 10.21
CA MET A 70 -6.81 -7.18 11.00
C MET A 70 -5.56 -7.78 10.34
N ARG A 71 -5.59 -9.07 9.96
CA ARG A 71 -4.44 -9.74 9.31
C ARG A 71 -4.00 -9.03 8.02
N GLN A 72 -4.94 -8.54 7.22
CA GLN A 72 -4.62 -7.75 6.03
C GLN A 72 -3.92 -6.44 6.38
N SER A 73 -4.42 -5.73 7.39
CA SER A 73 -3.81 -4.48 7.89
C SER A 73 -2.40 -4.70 8.43
N ILE A 74 -2.18 -5.76 9.21
CA ILE A 74 -0.85 -6.13 9.74
C ILE A 74 0.09 -6.55 8.62
N ARG A 75 -0.39 -7.31 7.62
CA ARG A 75 0.41 -7.65 6.43
C ARG A 75 0.84 -6.39 5.67
N ALA A 76 -0.05 -5.43 5.48
CA ALA A 76 0.26 -4.16 4.82
C ALA A 76 1.29 -3.36 5.63
N ARG A 77 1.14 -3.30 6.96
CA ARG A 77 2.10 -2.66 7.86
C ARG A 77 3.48 -3.32 7.80
N ARG A 78 3.55 -4.66 7.87
CA ARG A 78 4.80 -5.42 7.71
C ARG A 78 5.49 -5.09 6.40
N LYS A 79 4.76 -5.11 5.28
CA LYS A 79 5.31 -4.75 3.97
C LYS A 79 5.88 -3.33 3.96
N ARG A 80 5.15 -2.36 4.51
CA ARG A 80 5.59 -0.95 4.58
C ARG A 80 6.81 -0.77 5.48
N PHE A 81 6.88 -1.51 6.59
CA PHE A 81 8.02 -1.49 7.50
C PHE A 81 9.32 -1.86 6.78
N PHE A 82 9.36 -3.04 6.15
CA PHE A 82 10.56 -3.46 5.39
C PHE A 82 10.82 -2.60 4.14
N ASN A 83 9.77 -2.14 3.45
CA ASN A 83 9.94 -1.25 2.31
C ASN A 83 10.46 0.14 2.68
N ALA A 84 10.38 0.55 3.95
CA ALA A 84 10.92 1.82 4.39
C ALA A 84 12.46 1.79 4.53
N GLU A 85 13.06 0.60 4.63
CA GLU A 85 14.51 0.42 4.81
C GLU A 85 15.32 0.81 3.57
N LYS A 86 14.76 0.64 2.36
CA LYS A 86 15.44 0.94 1.09
C LYS A 86 14.67 2.00 0.32
N GLN A 87 15.37 3.01 -0.20
CA GLN A 87 14.74 4.07 -0.98
C GLN A 87 14.05 3.52 -2.24
N SER A 88 14.61 2.51 -2.88
CA SER A 88 14.07 1.88 -4.10
C SER A 88 12.74 1.15 -3.88
N THR A 89 12.45 0.69 -2.67
CA THR A 89 11.19 -0.03 -2.34
C THR A 89 10.17 0.86 -1.63
N ARG A 90 10.60 2.04 -1.18
CA ARG A 90 9.75 3.06 -0.55
C ARG A 90 8.80 3.66 -1.58
N LYS A 91 7.51 3.71 -1.22
CA LYS A 91 6.46 4.33 -2.05
C LYS A 91 6.15 5.74 -1.56
N LYS A 92 5.73 6.60 -2.49
CA LYS A 92 5.21 7.94 -2.21
C LYS A 92 3.73 8.00 -2.60
N SER A 93 2.93 8.64 -1.75
CA SER A 93 1.58 9.04 -2.11
C SER A 93 1.66 10.36 -2.85
N ILE A 94 0.99 10.44 -3.99
CA ILE A 94 0.83 11.64 -4.79
C ILE A 94 -0.65 11.83 -5.05
N ASP A 95 -1.10 13.08 -5.04
CA ASP A 95 -2.44 13.44 -5.46
C ASP A 95 -2.37 13.93 -6.91
N LEU A 96 -3.30 13.46 -7.73
CA LEU A 96 -3.46 13.86 -9.12
C LEU A 96 -4.85 14.45 -9.30
N GLU A 97 -4.97 15.41 -10.20
CA GLU A 97 -6.28 15.83 -10.68
C GLU A 97 -7.01 14.64 -11.30
N TYR A 98 -8.34 14.60 -11.11
CA TYR A 98 -9.16 13.46 -11.52
C TYR A 98 -9.00 13.12 -13.01
N ALA A 99 -9.01 14.13 -13.88
CA ALA A 99 -8.86 13.93 -15.33
C ALA A 99 -7.50 13.31 -15.70
N SER A 100 -6.42 13.77 -15.05
CA SER A 100 -5.06 13.24 -15.24
C SER A 100 -4.96 11.80 -14.77
N TRP A 101 -5.48 11.50 -13.57
CA TRP A 101 -5.55 10.13 -13.06
C TRP A 101 -6.37 9.21 -13.96
N GLN A 102 -7.52 9.67 -14.48
CA GLN A 102 -8.40 8.87 -15.32
C GLN A 102 -7.69 8.46 -16.62
N ARG A 103 -7.00 9.39 -17.27
CA ARG A 103 -6.22 9.11 -18.49
C ARG A 103 -5.09 8.13 -18.21
N LEU A 104 -4.29 8.40 -17.17
CA LEU A 104 -3.18 7.52 -16.81
C LEU A 104 -3.67 6.11 -16.44
N SER A 105 -4.76 6.00 -15.68
CA SER A 105 -5.33 4.72 -15.29
C SER A 105 -5.92 3.95 -16.48
N LYS A 106 -6.50 4.64 -17.46
CA LYS A 106 -6.99 3.99 -18.68
C LYS A 106 -5.83 3.42 -19.49
N GLN A 107 -4.80 4.23 -19.73
CA GLN A 107 -3.59 3.81 -20.44
C GLN A 107 -2.90 2.61 -19.76
N ALA A 108 -2.73 2.69 -18.43
CA ALA A 108 -2.12 1.61 -17.66
C ALA A 108 -2.89 0.28 -17.78
N LYS A 109 -4.22 0.34 -17.78
CA LYS A 109 -5.08 -0.84 -17.98
C LYS A 109 -4.97 -1.40 -19.40
N GLU A 110 -4.96 -0.53 -20.41
CA GLU A 110 -4.83 -0.94 -21.82
C GLU A 110 -3.48 -1.61 -22.09
N MET A 111 -2.43 -1.19 -21.38
CA MET A 111 -1.09 -1.76 -21.48
C MET A 111 -0.81 -2.94 -20.55
N ASP A 112 -1.75 -3.29 -19.66
CA ASP A 112 -1.56 -4.25 -18.55
C ASP A 112 -0.33 -3.94 -17.67
N LEU A 113 -0.11 -2.65 -17.40
CA LEU A 113 0.99 -2.13 -16.59
C LEU A 113 0.47 -1.50 -15.30
N THR A 114 1.32 -1.43 -14.27
CA THR A 114 1.04 -0.57 -13.13
C THR A 114 1.17 0.91 -13.53
N LEU A 115 0.54 1.80 -12.76
CA LEU A 115 0.65 3.25 -12.99
C LEU A 115 2.11 3.73 -13.03
N SER A 116 2.97 3.19 -12.16
CA SER A 116 4.39 3.55 -12.12
C SER A 116 5.15 3.08 -13.37
N GLU A 117 4.91 1.85 -13.82
CA GLU A 117 5.50 1.33 -15.06
C GLU A 117 5.01 2.10 -16.28
N THR A 118 3.74 2.49 -16.30
CA THR A 118 3.15 3.31 -17.36
C THR A 118 3.80 4.70 -17.40
N ILE A 119 4.05 5.33 -16.25
CA ILE A 119 4.76 6.62 -16.19
C ILE A 119 6.17 6.48 -16.79
N HIS A 120 6.92 5.44 -16.42
CA HIS A 120 8.26 5.20 -17.00
C HIS A 120 8.20 5.02 -18.51
N TYR A 121 7.28 4.17 -18.99
CA TYR A 121 7.09 3.97 -20.43
C TYR A 121 6.77 5.28 -21.17
N LEU A 122 5.88 6.10 -20.62
CA LEU A 122 5.49 7.37 -21.26
C LEU A 122 6.65 8.38 -21.31
N ILE A 123 7.52 8.39 -20.29
CA ILE A 123 8.73 9.22 -20.29
C ILE A 123 9.69 8.73 -21.37
N ASP A 124 9.97 7.43 -21.42
CA ASP A 124 10.87 6.83 -22.41
C ASP A 124 10.36 7.08 -23.85
N GLU A 125 9.05 6.97 -24.10
CA GLU A 125 8.45 7.25 -25.41
C GLU A 125 8.54 8.73 -25.79
N LEU A 126 8.40 9.64 -24.82
CA LEU A 126 8.57 11.07 -25.05
C LEU A 126 10.02 11.40 -25.46
N GLU A 127 11.00 10.83 -24.77
CA GLU A 127 12.42 10.99 -25.08
C GLU A 127 12.75 10.44 -26.48
N LYS A 128 12.28 9.23 -26.81
CA LYS A 128 12.45 8.66 -28.15
C LYS A 128 11.83 9.55 -29.22
N LYS A 129 10.63 10.06 -29.00
CA LYS A 129 9.94 10.94 -29.96
C LYS A 129 10.76 12.21 -30.26
N GLN A 130 11.41 12.79 -29.26
CA GLN A 130 12.29 13.95 -29.45
C GLN A 130 13.51 13.58 -30.30
N ILE A 131 14.18 12.47 -29.98
CA ILE A 131 15.33 11.97 -30.75
C ILE A 131 14.94 11.72 -32.21
N TYR A 132 13.81 11.06 -32.46
CA TYR A 132 13.34 10.79 -33.82
C TYR A 132 13.01 12.08 -34.59
N ALA A 133 12.39 13.07 -33.94
CA ALA A 133 12.10 14.35 -34.57
C ALA A 133 13.39 15.06 -35.02
N GLU A 134 14.40 15.13 -34.14
CA GLU A 134 15.71 15.72 -34.47
C GLU A 134 16.42 14.97 -35.62
N GLN A 135 16.35 13.64 -35.62
CA GLN A 135 16.93 12.83 -36.71
C GLN A 135 16.25 13.13 -38.04
N VAL A 136 14.92 13.18 -38.05
CA VAL A 136 14.15 13.50 -39.25
C VAL A 136 14.47 14.91 -39.75
N ASP A 137 14.60 15.89 -38.86
CA ASP A 137 14.92 17.26 -39.26
C ASP A 137 16.36 17.39 -39.78
N LYS A 138 17.33 16.70 -39.18
CA LYS A 138 18.69 16.57 -39.73
C LYS A 138 18.68 15.92 -41.12
N MET A 139 17.92 14.85 -41.31
CA MET A 139 17.78 14.19 -42.61
C MET A 139 17.20 15.13 -43.66
N LYS A 140 16.14 15.88 -43.34
CA LYS A 140 15.55 16.89 -44.24
C LYS A 140 16.55 17.98 -44.60
N ALA A 141 17.30 18.49 -43.62
CA ALA A 141 18.32 19.51 -43.84
C ALA A 141 19.43 19.01 -44.77
N ASN A 142 19.92 17.79 -44.53
CA ASN A 142 20.94 17.16 -45.37
C ASN A 142 20.45 16.94 -46.80
N LEU A 143 19.23 16.43 -46.98
CA LEU A 143 18.63 16.25 -48.31
C LEU A 143 18.49 17.58 -49.06
N LYS A 144 18.04 18.63 -48.36
CA LYS A 144 17.93 19.98 -48.95
C LYS A 144 19.29 20.53 -49.38
N ALA A 145 20.35 20.28 -48.59
CA ALA A 145 21.71 20.69 -48.92
C ALA A 145 22.33 19.88 -50.07
N LEU A 146 21.88 18.65 -50.31
CA LEU A 146 22.34 17.82 -51.44
C LEU A 146 21.59 18.11 -52.75
N LEU A 147 20.35 18.62 -52.66
CA LEU A 147 19.49 18.88 -53.82
C LEU A 147 19.41 20.35 -54.25
N GLY A 148 19.91 21.28 -53.43
CA GLY A 148 20.04 22.70 -53.73
C GLY A 148 21.48 23.07 -54.04
#